data_AF-A0A947EY30-F1
#
_entry.id   AF-A0A947EY30-F1
#
_cell.length_a   1.000
_cell.length_b   1.000
_cell.length_c   1.000
_cell.angle_alpha   90.00
_cell.angle_beta   90.00
_cell.angle_gamma   90.00
#
_symmetry.space_group_name_H-M   'P 1'
#
loop_
_entity.id
_entity.type
_entity.pdbx_description
1 polymer ?
#
loop_
_entity_poly.entity_id
_entity_poly.type
_entity_poly.pdbx_seq_one_letter_code
_entity_poly.pdbx_strand_id
1 'polypeptide(L)'
;MFAKNFEKWETRFGWVAFFIALVTYGLTVEPTGSFWDAGEYITTSAKLQVGHPPGAPLLQMIGAFFAMFALEADQVARMVNYVSGVSSAFTILFMFWTITNLVRKLIPSSVSFTNGHAIAVLGSGLVGSLAFTYSDSFWFNAVETEVYAMASFIMALLLWLGLKWTDNLDHPRGNRYLVLISFVIGLTFGVQFMGFLAIPSIGLLYYFKRYKETTVTNFLIANILVIVLLMLVYKFSLTYVLKLFGWGEVFFINSIGLPFNSGTIIIGLLFTAAFYFGLRYTRKNNFRIANTVVLCALFLFLGFSSWMILPIRANANVVVNENNPSDARSLLAYYNREQYPGVDSPIYGTYYSNLFAPPGEDKDDKPKYERDEALGKYIIVNNYKGAMQGPNEDHRGILPRLWSEQHAENYMKYFGPLDFRLKSSNEELRRAAAQVKNGLANGEIDEAQYISFLRQFGEYLEVEPPSVWDNLTYMFQFQFGYMYWRYFM
;
A
#
# COMPACT_ATOMS: atom_id res chain seq x y z
N MET A 1 -16.62 28.39 -31.03
CA MET A 1 -16.37 27.02 -31.57
C MET A 1 -16.06 26.05 -30.44
N PHE A 2 -15.07 26.36 -29.60
CA PHE A 2 -14.71 25.54 -28.42
C PHE A 2 -15.72 25.65 -27.28
N ALA A 3 -16.15 26.84 -26.89
CA ALA A 3 -17.06 27.02 -25.76
C ALA A 3 -18.43 26.34 -25.97
N LYS A 4 -19.00 26.45 -27.18
CA LYS A 4 -20.30 25.85 -27.53
C LYS A 4 -20.29 24.31 -27.52
N ASN A 5 -19.14 23.69 -27.78
CA ASN A 5 -18.98 22.23 -27.86
C ASN A 5 -17.90 21.74 -26.87
N PHE A 6 -17.78 22.39 -25.71
CA PHE A 6 -16.63 22.20 -24.82
C PHE A 6 -16.43 20.74 -24.41
N GLU A 7 -17.49 20.05 -23.98
CA GLU A 7 -17.42 18.66 -23.52
C GLU A 7 -16.90 17.71 -24.63
N LYS A 8 -17.26 17.97 -25.90
CA LYS A 8 -16.76 17.19 -27.03
C LYS A 8 -15.26 17.42 -27.24
N TRP A 9 -14.81 18.66 -27.12
CA TRP A 9 -13.39 18.99 -27.25
C TRP A 9 -12.58 18.47 -26.07
N GLU A 10 -13.05 18.63 -24.84
CA GLU A 10 -12.46 18.06 -23.64
C GLU A 10 -12.28 16.54 -23.76
N THR A 11 -13.32 15.84 -24.24
CA THR A 11 -13.22 14.39 -24.47
C THR A 11 -12.14 14.05 -25.50
N ARG A 12 -12.12 14.77 -26.64
CA ARG A 12 -11.13 14.54 -27.71
C ARG A 12 -9.70 14.84 -27.28
N PHE A 13 -9.47 15.97 -26.61
CA PHE A 13 -8.13 16.36 -26.16
C PHE A 13 -7.59 15.44 -25.08
N GLY A 14 -8.45 14.88 -24.23
CA GLY A 14 -8.06 13.78 -23.33
C GLY A 14 -7.51 12.60 -24.11
N TRP A 15 -8.24 12.12 -25.12
CA TRP A 15 -7.77 11.01 -25.97
C TRP A 15 -6.51 11.37 -26.78
N VAL A 16 -6.35 12.62 -27.21
CA VAL A 16 -5.12 13.08 -27.84
C VAL A 16 -3.94 12.97 -26.86
N ALA A 17 -4.10 13.44 -25.61
CA ALA A 17 -3.06 13.29 -24.59
C ALA A 17 -2.73 11.82 -24.30
N PHE A 18 -3.76 10.96 -24.23
CA PHE A 18 -3.61 9.51 -24.12
C PHE A 18 -2.76 8.94 -25.26
N PHE A 19 -3.08 9.25 -26.52
CA PHE A 19 -2.35 8.71 -27.66
C PHE A 19 -0.92 9.24 -27.77
N ILE A 20 -0.68 10.50 -27.41
CA ILE A 20 0.69 11.04 -27.30
C ILE A 20 1.49 10.21 -26.30
N ALA A 21 0.96 10.03 -25.08
CA ALA A 21 1.62 9.24 -24.04
C ALA A 21 1.81 7.78 -24.45
N LEU A 22 0.79 7.16 -25.04
CA LEU A 22 0.84 5.77 -25.50
C LEU A 22 1.90 5.57 -26.58
N VAL A 23 2.04 6.50 -27.53
CA VAL A 23 3.07 6.43 -28.57
C VAL A 23 4.45 6.65 -27.95
N THR A 24 4.61 7.65 -27.08
CA THR A 24 5.88 7.91 -26.38
C THR A 24 6.37 6.69 -25.61
N TYR A 25 5.54 6.13 -24.73
CA TYR A 25 5.89 4.95 -23.94
C TYR A 25 5.99 3.70 -24.81
N GLY A 26 5.16 3.60 -25.84
CA GLY A 26 5.19 2.46 -26.75
C GLY A 26 6.48 2.36 -27.57
N LEU A 27 7.05 3.51 -27.96
CA LEU A 27 8.33 3.60 -28.67
C LEU A 27 9.55 3.44 -27.76
N THR A 28 9.40 3.64 -26.46
CA THR A 28 10.49 3.60 -25.47
C THR A 28 10.37 2.45 -24.47
N VAL A 29 9.39 1.56 -24.67
CA VAL A 29 9.19 0.38 -23.81
C VAL A 29 10.42 -0.50 -23.82
N GLU A 30 10.75 -1.07 -22.66
CA GLU A 30 11.81 -2.06 -22.56
C GLU A 30 11.48 -3.27 -23.45
N PRO A 31 12.39 -3.69 -24.34
CA PRO A 31 12.13 -4.79 -25.26
C PRO A 31 12.17 -6.16 -24.58
N THR A 32 12.77 -6.27 -23.40
CA THR A 32 12.98 -7.49 -22.61
C THR A 32 12.70 -7.23 -21.12
N GLY A 33 13.21 -8.07 -20.21
CA GLY A 33 13.15 -7.75 -18.77
C GLY A 33 14.13 -6.64 -18.40
N SER A 34 13.69 -5.72 -17.55
CA SER A 34 14.56 -4.74 -16.88
C SER A 34 15.06 -5.27 -15.53
N PHE A 35 15.82 -4.44 -14.79
CA PHE A 35 16.33 -4.78 -13.47
C PHE A 35 15.19 -4.74 -12.42
N TRP A 36 15.41 -5.31 -11.22
CA TRP A 36 14.41 -5.41 -10.13
C TRP A 36 13.25 -6.39 -10.36
N ASP A 37 12.03 -6.01 -9.95
CA ASP A 37 10.86 -6.89 -9.83
C ASP A 37 10.22 -7.18 -11.20
N ALA A 38 10.53 -6.39 -12.23
CA ALA A 38 9.98 -6.53 -13.58
C ALA A 38 10.15 -7.94 -14.15
N GLY A 39 11.31 -8.57 -13.99
CA GLY A 39 11.55 -9.94 -14.47
C GLY A 39 10.61 -10.97 -13.82
N GLU A 40 10.29 -10.77 -12.55
CA GLU A 40 9.35 -11.62 -11.82
C GLU A 40 7.91 -11.35 -12.25
N TYR A 41 7.49 -10.08 -12.35
CA TYR A 41 6.15 -9.74 -12.83
C TYR A 41 5.90 -10.24 -14.25
N ILE A 42 6.88 -10.15 -15.15
CA ILE A 42 6.80 -10.70 -16.50
C ILE A 42 6.62 -12.22 -16.44
N THR A 43 7.49 -12.91 -15.70
CA THR A 43 7.49 -14.38 -15.63
C THR A 43 6.21 -14.91 -15.00
N THR A 44 5.73 -14.27 -13.95
CA THR A 44 4.50 -14.65 -13.24
C THR A 44 3.26 -14.28 -14.06
N SER A 45 3.25 -13.15 -14.78
CA SER A 45 2.15 -12.80 -15.69
C SER A 45 2.04 -13.76 -16.86
N ALA A 46 3.14 -14.07 -17.55
CA ALA A 46 3.16 -14.84 -18.79
C ALA A 46 2.47 -16.22 -18.69
N LYS A 47 2.48 -16.84 -17.49
CA LYS A 47 1.87 -18.14 -17.24
C LYS A 47 0.88 -18.15 -16.06
N LEU A 48 0.45 -16.97 -15.60
CA LEU A 48 -0.40 -16.80 -14.41
C LEU A 48 0.16 -17.60 -13.21
N GLN A 49 1.41 -17.34 -12.84
CA GLN A 49 2.10 -18.00 -11.74
C GLN A 49 1.91 -17.21 -10.44
N VAL A 50 2.37 -17.76 -9.32
CA VAL A 50 2.27 -17.11 -8.00
C VAL A 50 3.63 -16.52 -7.66
N GLY A 51 3.73 -15.20 -7.75
CA GLY A 51 4.94 -14.44 -7.40
C GLY A 51 5.08 -14.21 -5.90
N HIS A 52 6.02 -13.35 -5.52
CA HIS A 52 6.35 -13.07 -4.13
C HIS A 52 5.19 -12.36 -3.40
N PRO A 53 5.00 -12.58 -2.09
CA PRO A 53 3.92 -11.96 -1.34
C PRO A 53 4.13 -10.47 -1.02
N PRO A 54 3.08 -9.64 -1.04
CA PRO A 54 1.67 -10.02 -1.18
C PRO A 54 1.20 -10.16 -2.64
N GLY A 55 2.09 -10.05 -3.63
CA GLY A 55 1.78 -10.20 -5.05
C GLY A 55 0.88 -9.10 -5.63
N ALA A 56 0.69 -9.15 -6.94
CA ALA A 56 -0.15 -8.22 -7.70
C ALA A 56 -1.07 -9.00 -8.69
N PRO A 57 -2.05 -9.77 -8.18
CA PRO A 57 -2.81 -10.72 -9.00
C PRO A 57 -3.62 -10.09 -10.14
N LEU A 58 -4.17 -8.89 -9.96
CA LEU A 58 -4.87 -8.19 -11.04
C LEU A 58 -3.89 -7.71 -12.11
N LEU A 59 -2.72 -7.19 -11.70
CA LEU A 59 -1.66 -6.82 -12.64
C LEU A 59 -1.23 -8.05 -13.45
N GLN A 60 -1.04 -9.20 -12.81
CA GLN A 60 -0.67 -10.46 -13.46
C GLN A 60 -1.72 -10.94 -14.46
N MET A 61 -3.02 -10.85 -14.13
CA MET A 61 -4.11 -11.19 -15.05
C MET A 61 -4.09 -10.31 -16.30
N ILE A 62 -3.84 -9.01 -16.13
CA ILE A 62 -3.74 -8.07 -17.25
C ILE A 62 -2.46 -8.34 -18.04
N GLY A 63 -1.34 -8.62 -17.38
CA GLY A 63 -0.09 -9.03 -18.01
C GLY A 63 -0.24 -10.30 -18.85
N ALA A 64 -0.94 -11.32 -18.34
CA ALA A 64 -1.25 -12.52 -19.11
C ALA A 64 -2.09 -12.21 -20.35
N PHE A 65 -3.04 -11.28 -20.24
CA PHE A 65 -3.80 -10.82 -21.40
C PHE A 65 -2.91 -10.17 -22.46
N PHE A 66 -1.96 -9.33 -22.06
CA PHE A 66 -1.00 -8.73 -22.99
C PHE A 66 -0.04 -9.76 -23.59
N ALA A 67 0.44 -10.72 -22.78
CA ALA A 67 1.31 -11.80 -23.23
C ALA A 67 0.70 -12.64 -24.37
N MET A 68 -0.64 -12.77 -24.42
CA MET A 68 -1.33 -13.48 -25.52
C MET A 68 -1.13 -12.83 -26.91
N PHE A 69 -0.72 -11.57 -26.97
CA PHE A 69 -0.45 -10.88 -28.24
C PHE A 69 1.01 -11.03 -28.72
N ALA A 70 1.86 -11.72 -27.97
CA ALA A 70 3.21 -12.06 -28.42
C ALA A 70 3.13 -13.10 -29.55
N LEU A 71 3.72 -12.78 -30.70
CA LEU A 71 3.75 -13.70 -31.85
C LEU A 71 4.83 -14.78 -31.69
N GLU A 72 5.89 -14.44 -30.96
CA GLU A 72 7.03 -15.31 -30.66
C GLU A 72 7.38 -15.25 -29.16
N ALA A 73 8.09 -16.26 -28.66
CA ALA A 73 8.36 -16.41 -27.22
C ALA A 73 9.26 -15.30 -26.65
N ASP A 74 10.15 -14.73 -27.46
CA ASP A 74 11.04 -13.62 -27.09
C ASP A 74 10.31 -12.27 -26.99
N GLN A 75 9.10 -12.16 -27.55
CA GLN A 75 8.27 -10.95 -27.50
C GLN A 75 7.39 -10.86 -26.24
N VAL A 76 7.27 -11.94 -25.47
CA VAL A 76 6.40 -12.00 -24.28
C VAL A 76 6.74 -10.89 -23.28
N ALA A 77 8.04 -10.70 -22.99
CA ALA A 77 8.50 -9.67 -22.06
C ALA A 77 8.06 -8.27 -22.50
N ARG A 78 8.29 -7.92 -23.77
CA ARG A 78 7.85 -6.64 -24.35
C ARG A 78 6.35 -6.44 -24.24
N MET A 79 5.57 -7.49 -24.52
CA MET A 79 4.11 -7.40 -24.44
C MET A 79 3.63 -7.13 -23.01
N VAL A 80 4.23 -7.78 -22.02
CA VAL A 80 3.89 -7.49 -20.61
C VAL A 80 4.37 -6.10 -20.19
N ASN A 81 5.51 -5.60 -20.69
CA ASN A 81 5.95 -4.22 -20.44
C ASN A 81 4.94 -3.18 -20.96
N TYR A 82 4.24 -3.46 -22.07
CA TYR A 82 3.19 -2.55 -22.56
C TYR A 82 2.02 -2.37 -21.58
N VAL A 83 1.84 -3.24 -20.58
CA VAL A 83 0.85 -3.01 -19.51
C VAL A 83 1.13 -1.70 -18.78
N SER A 84 2.39 -1.43 -18.45
CA SER A 84 2.81 -0.19 -17.81
C SER A 84 2.60 1.00 -18.74
N GLY A 85 3.02 0.88 -20.01
CA GLY A 85 2.84 1.96 -20.99
C GLY A 85 1.38 2.35 -21.20
N VAL A 86 0.49 1.35 -21.33
CA VAL A 86 -0.96 1.58 -21.49
C VAL A 86 -1.57 2.13 -20.20
N SER A 87 -1.20 1.62 -19.03
CA SER A 87 -1.67 2.13 -17.74
C SER A 87 -1.24 3.58 -17.53
N SER A 88 0.02 3.91 -17.84
CA SER A 88 0.54 5.27 -17.78
C SER A 88 -0.17 6.19 -18.77
N ALA A 89 -0.45 5.75 -19.99
CA ALA A 89 -1.26 6.54 -20.94
C ALA A 89 -2.67 6.84 -20.40
N PHE A 90 -3.33 5.87 -19.76
CA PHE A 90 -4.60 6.11 -19.07
C PHE A 90 -4.47 7.07 -17.89
N THR A 91 -3.35 7.03 -17.16
CA THR A 91 -3.05 8.03 -16.12
C THR A 91 -3.07 9.45 -16.71
N ILE A 92 -2.40 9.65 -17.85
CA ILE A 92 -2.38 10.95 -18.55
C ILE A 92 -3.78 11.39 -18.98
N LEU A 93 -4.61 10.46 -19.49
CA LEU A 93 -6.01 10.71 -19.85
C LEU A 93 -6.84 11.24 -18.67
N PHE A 94 -6.82 10.52 -17.54
CA PHE A 94 -7.62 10.88 -16.37
C PHE A 94 -7.08 12.11 -15.66
N MET A 95 -5.76 12.32 -15.68
CA MET A 95 -5.15 13.54 -15.20
C MET A 95 -5.55 14.75 -16.05
N PHE A 96 -5.56 14.64 -17.38
CA PHE A 96 -6.07 15.69 -18.27
C PHE A 96 -7.50 16.09 -17.85
N TRP A 97 -8.41 15.12 -17.74
CA TRP A 97 -9.80 15.41 -17.34
C TRP A 97 -9.95 15.92 -15.91
N THR A 98 -9.03 15.54 -15.01
CA THR A 98 -8.99 16.06 -13.64
C THR A 98 -8.59 17.53 -13.65
N ILE A 99 -7.53 17.89 -14.39
CA ILE A 99 -7.06 19.27 -14.52
C ILE A 99 -8.13 20.14 -15.18
N THR A 100 -8.73 19.70 -16.30
CA THR A 100 -9.77 20.50 -16.98
C THR A 100 -10.99 20.71 -16.10
N ASN A 101 -11.41 19.71 -15.33
CA ASN A 101 -12.50 19.83 -14.37
C ASN A 101 -12.19 20.87 -13.27
N LEU A 102 -11.00 20.80 -12.67
CA LEU A 102 -10.58 21.71 -11.61
C LEU A 102 -10.39 23.15 -12.11
N VAL A 103 -9.68 23.35 -13.23
CA VAL A 103 -9.47 24.68 -13.81
C VAL A 103 -10.78 25.33 -14.22
N ARG A 104 -11.73 24.55 -14.74
CA ARG A 104 -13.07 25.07 -15.06
C ARG A 104 -13.81 25.58 -13.82
N LYS A 105 -13.62 24.95 -12.66
CA LYS A 105 -14.24 25.38 -11.39
C LYS A 105 -13.66 26.70 -10.85
N LEU A 106 -12.50 27.13 -11.32
CA LEU A 106 -11.92 28.43 -10.98
C LEU A 106 -12.63 29.59 -11.70
N ILE A 107 -13.35 29.31 -12.78
CA ILE A 107 -14.10 30.32 -13.53
C ILE A 107 -15.42 30.60 -12.79
N PRO A 108 -15.67 31.83 -12.32
CA PRO A 108 -16.89 32.15 -11.58
C PRO A 108 -18.14 31.93 -12.42
N SER A 109 -19.20 31.39 -11.81
CA SER A 109 -20.49 31.14 -12.47
C SER A 109 -21.17 32.42 -12.99
N SER A 110 -20.76 33.60 -12.52
CA SER A 110 -21.24 34.90 -12.97
C SER A 110 -20.67 35.35 -14.31
N VAL A 111 -19.60 34.71 -14.79
CA VAL A 111 -18.92 35.08 -16.04
C VAL A 111 -19.35 34.14 -17.17
N SER A 112 -19.68 34.71 -18.33
CA SER A 112 -20.02 33.91 -19.51
C SER A 112 -18.81 33.06 -19.97
N PHE A 113 -19.05 31.78 -20.26
CA PHE A 113 -17.99 30.88 -20.69
C PHE A 113 -17.61 31.14 -22.16
N THR A 114 -16.56 31.93 -22.37
CA THR A 114 -16.09 32.32 -23.71
C THR A 114 -15.12 31.31 -24.33
N ASN A 115 -14.81 31.44 -25.63
CA ASN A 115 -13.80 30.58 -26.27
C ASN A 115 -12.41 30.75 -25.65
N GLY A 116 -12.05 31.94 -25.14
CA GLY A 116 -10.78 32.17 -24.45
C GLY A 116 -10.67 31.33 -23.18
N HIS A 117 -11.74 31.29 -22.37
CA HIS A 117 -11.82 30.41 -21.21
C HIS A 117 -11.70 28.93 -21.59
N ALA A 118 -12.40 28.51 -22.65
CA ALA A 118 -12.32 27.12 -23.14
C ALA A 118 -10.88 26.75 -23.55
N ILE A 119 -10.16 27.63 -24.26
CA ILE A 119 -8.77 27.42 -24.66
C ILE A 119 -7.86 27.36 -23.42
N ALA A 120 -8.05 28.27 -22.45
CA ALA A 120 -7.27 28.26 -21.21
C ALA A 120 -7.45 26.94 -20.44
N VAL A 121 -8.68 26.45 -20.29
CA VAL A 121 -8.96 25.18 -19.59
C VAL A 121 -8.32 24.01 -20.33
N LEU A 122 -8.55 23.88 -21.65
CA LEU A 122 -8.00 22.78 -22.44
C LEU A 122 -6.47 22.83 -22.51
N GLY A 123 -5.91 24.03 -22.68
CA GLY A 123 -4.48 24.27 -22.71
C GLY A 123 -3.79 23.90 -21.39
N SER A 124 -4.35 24.33 -20.25
CA SER A 124 -3.84 23.92 -18.94
C SER A 124 -3.89 22.42 -18.74
N GLY A 125 -4.97 21.75 -19.18
CA GLY A 125 -5.08 20.30 -19.18
C GLY A 125 -3.97 19.63 -19.98
N LEU A 126 -3.73 20.08 -21.22
CA LEU A 126 -2.68 19.53 -22.07
C LEU A 126 -1.28 19.78 -21.50
N VAL A 127 -0.97 21.02 -21.10
CA VAL A 127 0.36 21.36 -20.56
C VAL A 127 0.65 20.57 -19.30
N GLY A 128 -0.28 20.54 -18.33
CA GLY A 128 -0.07 19.79 -17.09
C GLY A 128 0.04 18.28 -17.32
N SER A 129 -0.81 17.72 -18.19
CA SER A 129 -0.80 16.27 -18.44
C SER A 129 0.42 15.80 -19.24
N LEU A 130 0.82 16.57 -20.26
CA LEU A 130 1.99 16.25 -21.08
C LEU A 130 3.30 16.56 -20.36
N ALA A 131 3.36 17.59 -19.49
CA ALA A 131 4.54 17.81 -18.66
C ALA A 131 4.84 16.62 -17.75
N PHE A 132 3.82 16.03 -17.13
CA PHE A 132 3.98 14.80 -16.34
C PHE A 132 4.37 13.59 -17.20
N THR A 133 3.87 13.53 -18.44
CA THR A 133 4.19 12.44 -19.38
C THR A 133 5.70 12.28 -19.56
N TYR A 134 6.42 13.41 -19.60
CA TYR A 134 7.87 13.47 -19.79
C TYR A 134 8.65 13.71 -18.49
N SER A 135 8.02 13.55 -17.33
CA SER A 135 8.75 13.61 -16.06
C SER A 135 9.54 12.32 -15.85
N ASP A 136 10.81 12.45 -15.43
CA ASP A 136 11.78 11.36 -15.39
C ASP A 136 11.26 10.13 -14.61
N SER A 137 10.84 10.34 -13.36
CA SER A 137 10.36 9.24 -12.51
C SER A 137 9.08 8.58 -13.04
N PHE A 138 8.18 9.35 -13.67
CA PHE A 138 6.95 8.76 -14.22
C PHE A 138 7.23 8.00 -15.51
N TRP A 139 8.06 8.55 -16.39
CA TRP A 139 8.44 7.90 -17.64
C TRP A 139 9.20 6.61 -17.37
N PHE A 140 10.17 6.62 -16.45
CA PHE A 140 10.91 5.42 -16.04
C PHE A 140 9.96 4.26 -15.67
N ASN A 141 8.96 4.53 -14.82
CA ASN A 141 7.95 3.52 -14.45
C ASN A 141 6.99 3.15 -15.58
N ALA A 142 6.84 3.98 -16.62
CA ALA A 142 5.92 3.73 -17.73
C ALA A 142 6.46 2.76 -18.78
N VAL A 143 7.77 2.50 -18.80
CA VAL A 143 8.43 1.71 -19.86
C VAL A 143 8.82 0.28 -19.43
N GLU A 144 8.67 -0.06 -18.16
CA GLU A 144 8.95 -1.40 -17.62
C GLU A 144 7.75 -1.96 -16.85
N THR A 145 7.57 -3.29 -16.79
CA THR A 145 6.50 -3.93 -16.01
C THR A 145 6.71 -3.70 -14.51
N GLU A 146 6.00 -2.72 -13.98
CA GLU A 146 6.01 -2.38 -12.56
C GLU A 146 4.62 -2.05 -12.06
N VAL A 147 4.39 -2.27 -10.76
CA VAL A 147 3.07 -2.03 -10.14
C VAL A 147 2.71 -0.53 -10.09
N TYR A 148 3.71 0.35 -10.11
CA TYR A 148 3.52 1.80 -9.95
C TYR A 148 2.79 2.46 -11.11
N ALA A 149 2.95 1.96 -12.34
CA ALA A 149 2.23 2.49 -13.51
C ALA A 149 0.72 2.26 -13.38
N MET A 150 0.32 1.02 -13.02
CA MET A 150 -1.08 0.69 -12.80
C MET A 150 -1.64 1.32 -11.52
N ALA A 151 -0.83 1.47 -10.47
CA ALA A 151 -1.20 2.20 -9.27
C ALA A 151 -1.52 3.67 -9.57
N SER A 152 -0.69 4.32 -10.38
CA SER A 152 -0.88 5.71 -10.83
C SER A 152 -2.16 5.85 -11.64
N PHE A 153 -2.45 4.89 -12.52
CA PHE A 153 -3.71 4.85 -13.26
C PHE A 153 -4.92 4.77 -12.33
N ILE A 154 -4.92 3.81 -11.40
CA ILE A 154 -6.01 3.63 -10.43
C ILE A 154 -6.21 4.92 -9.63
N MET A 155 -5.13 5.55 -9.17
CA MET A 155 -5.19 6.80 -8.42
C MET A 155 -5.79 7.95 -9.24
N ALA A 156 -5.33 8.16 -10.48
CA ALA A 156 -5.87 9.19 -11.37
C ALA A 156 -7.35 8.94 -11.71
N LEU A 157 -7.72 7.68 -11.96
CA LEU A 157 -9.11 7.27 -12.18
C LEU A 157 -9.98 7.54 -10.95
N LEU A 158 -9.51 7.20 -9.75
CA LEU A 158 -10.24 7.42 -8.49
C LEU A 158 -10.46 8.91 -8.23
N LEU A 159 -9.44 9.76 -8.41
CA LEU A 159 -9.58 11.21 -8.28
C LEU A 159 -10.58 11.78 -9.29
N TRP A 160 -10.49 11.37 -10.55
CA TRP A 160 -11.44 11.77 -11.58
C TRP A 160 -12.87 11.31 -11.26
N LEU A 161 -13.05 10.06 -10.81
CA LEU A 161 -14.34 9.54 -10.36
C LEU A 161 -14.88 10.30 -9.15
N GLY A 162 -14.02 10.71 -8.21
CA GLY A 162 -14.37 11.57 -7.08
C GLY A 162 -14.91 12.92 -7.51
N LEU A 163 -14.27 13.55 -8.51
CA LEU A 163 -14.79 14.77 -9.12
C LEU A 163 -16.13 14.53 -9.81
N LYS A 164 -16.28 13.44 -10.59
CA LYS A 164 -17.57 13.08 -11.21
C LYS A 164 -18.65 12.83 -10.18
N TRP A 165 -18.33 12.19 -9.06
CA TRP A 165 -19.29 11.97 -7.97
C TRP A 165 -19.72 13.30 -7.33
N THR A 166 -18.76 14.15 -6.98
CA THR A 166 -19.04 15.45 -6.33
C THR A 166 -19.78 16.43 -7.23
N ASP A 167 -19.55 16.37 -8.54
CA ASP A 167 -20.31 17.16 -9.53
C ASP A 167 -21.74 16.66 -9.72
N ASN A 168 -22.06 15.44 -9.26
CA ASN A 168 -23.36 14.79 -9.47
C ASN A 168 -24.06 14.40 -8.16
N LEU A 169 -23.71 14.99 -7.00
CA LEU A 169 -24.29 14.61 -5.70
C LEU A 169 -25.82 14.74 -5.65
N ASP A 170 -26.36 15.78 -6.28
CA ASP A 170 -27.79 16.07 -6.26
C ASP A 170 -28.57 15.32 -7.36
N HIS A 171 -27.87 14.59 -8.24
CA HIS A 171 -28.53 13.79 -9.28
C HIS A 171 -29.13 12.49 -8.70
N PRO A 172 -30.32 12.04 -9.17
CA PRO A 172 -30.97 10.82 -8.66
C PRO A 172 -30.08 9.56 -8.68
N ARG A 173 -29.14 9.46 -9.63
CA ARG A 173 -28.20 8.35 -9.78
C ARG A 173 -26.74 8.73 -9.49
N GLY A 174 -26.49 9.84 -8.79
CA GLY A 174 -25.14 10.32 -8.46
C GLY A 174 -24.27 9.29 -7.74
N ASN A 175 -24.85 8.53 -6.80
CA ASN A 175 -24.15 7.50 -6.03
C ASN A 175 -23.61 6.31 -6.84
N ARG A 176 -23.94 6.20 -8.15
CA ARG A 176 -23.31 5.19 -9.01
C ARG A 176 -21.79 5.36 -9.07
N TYR A 177 -21.31 6.61 -9.00
CA TYR A 177 -19.87 6.89 -8.98
C TYR A 177 -19.25 6.42 -7.66
N LEU A 178 -19.95 6.57 -6.54
CA LEU A 178 -19.48 6.07 -5.24
C LEU A 178 -19.34 4.54 -5.21
N VAL A 179 -20.31 3.83 -5.80
CA VAL A 179 -20.24 2.37 -5.96
C VAL A 179 -19.08 1.97 -6.87
N LEU A 180 -18.88 2.68 -7.98
CA LEU A 180 -17.74 2.45 -8.88
C LEU A 180 -16.39 2.76 -8.20
N ILE A 181 -16.31 3.83 -7.42
CA ILE A 181 -15.14 4.16 -6.60
C ILE A 181 -14.84 3.01 -5.65
N SER A 182 -15.86 2.43 -5.00
CA SER A 182 -15.68 1.31 -4.08
C SER A 182 -15.17 0.05 -4.81
N PHE A 183 -15.66 -0.21 -6.02
CA PHE A 183 -15.13 -1.27 -6.88
C PHE A 183 -13.66 -1.08 -7.22
N VAL A 184 -13.29 0.12 -7.69
CA VAL A 184 -11.92 0.45 -8.08
C VAL A 184 -10.98 0.42 -6.86
N ILE A 185 -11.43 0.88 -5.70
CA ILE A 185 -10.72 0.70 -4.42
C ILE A 185 -10.50 -0.79 -4.11
N GLY A 186 -11.47 -1.65 -4.40
CA GLY A 186 -11.32 -3.10 -4.27
C GLY A 186 -10.26 -3.68 -5.23
N LEU A 187 -10.20 -3.19 -6.46
CA LEU A 187 -9.19 -3.61 -7.45
C LEU A 187 -7.76 -3.24 -7.03
N THR A 188 -7.58 -2.15 -6.27
CA THR A 188 -6.29 -1.71 -5.71
C THR A 188 -5.56 -2.83 -4.97
N PHE A 189 -6.30 -3.74 -4.30
CA PHE A 189 -5.70 -4.88 -3.60
C PHE A 189 -4.94 -5.81 -4.55
N GLY A 190 -5.40 -5.97 -5.78
CA GLY A 190 -4.76 -6.83 -6.78
C GLY A 190 -3.60 -6.15 -7.53
N VAL A 191 -3.23 -4.92 -7.18
CA VAL A 191 -2.18 -4.14 -7.85
C VAL A 191 -1.18 -3.60 -6.85
N GLN A 192 -1.55 -2.53 -6.12
CA GLN A 192 -0.66 -1.80 -5.21
C GLN A 192 -1.50 -0.89 -4.31
N PHE A 193 -1.21 -0.87 -3.02
CA PHE A 193 -2.05 -0.16 -2.02
C PHE A 193 -2.04 1.37 -2.12
N MET A 194 -1.16 1.95 -2.94
CA MET A 194 -1.08 3.40 -3.16
C MET A 194 -2.41 4.00 -3.64
N GLY A 195 -3.26 3.23 -4.33
CA GLY A 195 -4.59 3.67 -4.74
C GLY A 195 -5.50 4.11 -3.59
N PHE A 196 -5.28 3.62 -2.36
CA PHE A 196 -6.05 4.07 -1.18
C PHE A 196 -5.79 5.53 -0.81
N LEU A 197 -4.66 6.10 -1.20
CA LEU A 197 -4.32 7.50 -0.95
C LEU A 197 -5.26 8.49 -1.66
N ALA A 198 -6.05 8.02 -2.64
CA ALA A 198 -7.11 8.83 -3.24
C ALA A 198 -8.34 8.99 -2.32
N ILE A 199 -8.57 8.08 -1.35
CA ILE A 199 -9.72 8.14 -0.44
C ILE A 199 -9.74 9.47 0.30
N PRO A 200 -8.62 9.95 0.89
CA PRO A 200 -8.62 11.25 1.53
C PRO A 200 -9.03 12.43 0.67
N SER A 201 -8.46 12.51 -0.53
CA SER A 201 -8.80 13.57 -1.48
C SER A 201 -10.28 13.53 -1.86
N ILE A 202 -10.85 12.34 -2.13
CA ILE A 202 -12.27 12.20 -2.47
C ILE A 202 -13.17 12.61 -1.29
N GLY A 203 -12.81 12.21 -0.07
CA GLY A 203 -13.53 12.59 1.14
C GLY A 203 -13.55 14.11 1.36
N LEU A 204 -12.41 14.77 1.14
CA LEU A 204 -12.30 16.22 1.23
C LEU A 204 -13.05 16.93 0.08
N LEU A 205 -13.02 16.41 -1.15
CA LEU A 205 -13.83 16.92 -2.25
C LEU A 205 -15.32 16.89 -1.92
N TYR A 206 -15.79 15.79 -1.30
CA TYR A 206 -17.17 15.69 -0.81
C TYR A 206 -17.46 16.72 0.29
N TYR A 207 -16.55 16.85 1.27
CA TYR A 207 -16.69 17.81 2.36
C TYR A 207 -16.85 19.24 1.84
N PHE A 208 -15.91 19.73 1.03
CA PHE A 208 -15.96 21.10 0.51
C PHE A 208 -17.13 21.34 -0.45
N LYS A 209 -17.62 20.30 -1.12
CA LYS A 209 -18.81 20.42 -1.97
C LYS A 209 -20.09 20.53 -1.14
N ARG A 210 -20.18 19.80 -0.03
CA ARG A 210 -21.40 19.70 0.79
C ARG A 210 -21.51 20.79 1.86
N TYR A 211 -20.38 21.15 2.46
CA TYR A 211 -20.29 22.12 3.55
C TYR A 211 -19.71 23.43 3.01
N LYS A 212 -20.53 24.47 2.92
CA LYS A 212 -20.15 25.77 2.35
C LYS A 212 -19.30 26.62 3.28
N GLU A 213 -19.46 26.44 4.59
CA GLU A 213 -18.68 27.14 5.61
C GLU A 213 -17.69 26.18 6.26
N THR A 214 -16.40 26.50 6.14
CA THR A 214 -15.31 25.70 6.71
C THR A 214 -14.75 26.41 7.93
N THR A 215 -14.98 25.85 9.12
CA THR A 215 -14.28 26.25 10.35
C THR A 215 -13.07 25.34 10.57
N VAL A 216 -12.06 25.80 11.31
CA VAL A 216 -10.88 24.98 11.66
C VAL A 216 -11.32 23.67 12.31
N THR A 217 -12.28 23.72 13.24
CA THR A 217 -12.82 22.53 13.92
C THR A 217 -13.46 21.55 12.94
N ASN A 218 -14.34 22.02 12.05
CA ASN A 218 -15.04 21.15 11.10
C ASN A 218 -14.06 20.55 10.07
N PHE A 219 -13.04 21.32 9.67
CA PHE A 219 -11.98 20.84 8.78
C PHE A 219 -11.13 19.74 9.44
N LEU A 220 -10.73 19.93 10.71
CA LEU A 220 -10.00 18.90 11.45
C LEU A 220 -10.83 17.63 11.63
N ILE A 221 -12.11 17.77 11.99
CA ILE A 221 -13.03 16.62 12.11
C ILE A 221 -13.17 15.89 10.76
N ALA A 222 -13.34 16.63 9.66
CA ALA A 222 -13.44 16.01 8.33
C ALA A 222 -12.19 15.21 7.97
N ASN A 223 -10.98 15.74 8.22
CA ASN A 223 -9.73 15.03 8.00
C ASN A 223 -9.63 13.77 8.88
N ILE A 224 -9.96 13.86 10.17
CA ILE A 224 -9.96 12.70 11.07
C ILE A 224 -10.91 11.62 10.57
N LEU A 225 -12.17 11.96 10.21
CA LEU A 225 -13.15 11.01 9.72
C LEU A 225 -12.69 10.30 8.44
N VAL A 226 -12.02 11.05 7.56
CA VAL A 226 -11.50 10.55 6.31
C VAL A 226 -10.28 9.63 6.51
N ILE A 227 -9.39 9.95 7.45
CA ILE A 227 -8.28 9.08 7.86
C ILE A 227 -8.83 7.80 8.52
N VAL A 228 -9.85 7.92 9.37
CA VAL A 228 -10.54 6.76 9.96
C VAL A 228 -11.16 5.89 8.88
N LEU A 229 -11.80 6.48 7.86
CA LEU A 229 -12.32 5.74 6.72
C LEU A 229 -11.21 5.02 5.93
N LEU A 230 -10.09 5.70 5.67
CA LEU A 230 -8.91 5.09 5.04
C LEU A 230 -8.41 3.90 5.86
N MET A 231 -8.22 4.08 7.16
CA MET A 231 -7.75 3.02 8.07
C MET A 231 -8.74 1.87 8.18
N LEU A 232 -10.04 2.16 8.17
CA LEU A 232 -11.10 1.14 8.13
C LEU A 232 -11.01 0.36 6.83
N VAL A 233 -10.97 1.03 5.68
CA VAL A 233 -10.88 0.35 4.39
C VAL A 233 -9.59 -0.45 4.30
N TYR A 234 -8.43 0.12 4.64
CA TYR A 234 -7.15 -0.58 4.58
C TYR A 234 -7.07 -1.77 5.54
N LYS A 235 -7.38 -1.56 6.82
CA LYS A 235 -7.21 -2.59 7.86
C LYS A 235 -8.34 -3.62 7.85
N PHE A 236 -9.59 -3.19 7.68
CA PHE A 236 -10.80 -4.02 7.84
C PHE A 236 -11.22 -4.79 6.57
N SER A 237 -10.67 -4.47 5.39
CA SER A 237 -11.02 -5.17 4.15
C SER A 237 -10.33 -6.54 4.04
N LEU A 238 -9.13 -6.60 3.49
CA LEU A 238 -8.48 -7.83 3.04
C LEU A 238 -8.05 -8.70 4.21
N THR A 239 -7.34 -8.12 5.18
CA THR A 239 -6.76 -8.84 6.31
C THR A 239 -7.80 -9.59 7.14
N TYR A 240 -8.90 -8.93 7.51
CA TYR A 240 -9.91 -9.57 8.37
C TYR A 240 -10.79 -10.55 7.60
N VAL A 241 -11.06 -10.31 6.32
CA VAL A 241 -11.75 -11.30 5.50
C VAL A 241 -10.90 -12.55 5.37
N LEU A 242 -9.62 -12.46 5.02
CA LEU A 242 -8.74 -13.62 4.97
C LEU A 242 -8.59 -14.30 6.33
N LYS A 243 -8.56 -13.55 7.44
CA LYS A 243 -8.61 -14.12 8.81
C LYS A 243 -9.89 -14.89 9.06
N LEU A 244 -11.05 -14.38 8.65
CA LEU A 244 -12.33 -15.07 8.82
C LEU A 244 -12.37 -16.38 8.03
N PHE A 245 -11.90 -16.35 6.78
CA PHE A 245 -11.80 -17.55 5.95
C PHE A 245 -10.80 -18.56 6.51
N GLY A 246 -9.59 -18.12 6.90
CA GLY A 246 -8.57 -19.00 7.50
C GLY A 246 -9.00 -19.58 8.85
N TRP A 247 -9.64 -18.79 9.70
CA TRP A 247 -10.21 -19.27 10.97
C TRP A 247 -11.35 -20.26 10.72
N GLY A 248 -12.28 -19.93 9.81
CA GLY A 248 -13.41 -20.78 9.48
C GLY A 248 -12.95 -22.13 8.96
N GLU A 249 -11.98 -22.13 8.05
CA GLU A 249 -11.35 -23.34 7.54
C GLU A 249 -10.81 -24.23 8.68
N VAL A 250 -9.94 -23.71 9.55
CA VAL A 250 -9.40 -24.51 10.67
C VAL A 250 -10.50 -24.97 11.62
N PHE A 251 -11.49 -24.14 11.95
CA PHE A 251 -12.57 -24.48 12.88
C PHE A 251 -13.45 -25.62 12.36
N PHE A 252 -13.94 -25.52 11.12
CA PHE A 252 -14.83 -26.53 10.55
C PHE A 252 -14.13 -27.87 10.32
N ILE A 253 -12.84 -27.85 9.95
CA ILE A 253 -12.08 -29.09 9.75
C ILE A 253 -11.68 -29.70 11.10
N ASN A 254 -11.02 -28.95 12.00
CA ASN A 254 -10.44 -29.52 13.22
C ASN A 254 -11.47 -29.80 14.32
N SER A 255 -12.48 -28.93 14.48
CA SER A 255 -13.45 -29.04 15.57
C SER A 255 -14.73 -29.78 15.19
N ILE A 256 -15.18 -29.65 13.94
CA ILE A 256 -16.41 -30.30 13.46
C ILE A 256 -16.10 -31.60 12.70
N GLY A 257 -14.93 -31.71 12.06
CA GLY A 257 -14.52 -32.91 11.32
C GLY A 257 -15.01 -32.93 9.87
N LEU A 258 -15.28 -31.76 9.27
CA LEU A 258 -15.63 -31.68 7.85
C LEU A 258 -14.39 -31.85 6.94
N PRO A 259 -14.57 -32.22 5.65
CA PRO A 259 -13.47 -32.26 4.69
C PRO A 259 -12.82 -30.89 4.44
N PHE A 260 -11.58 -30.87 3.95
CA PHE A 260 -10.89 -29.65 3.53
C PHE A 260 -11.72 -28.80 2.56
N ASN A 261 -11.52 -27.48 2.62
CA ASN A 261 -12.25 -26.41 1.92
C ASN A 261 -13.70 -26.21 2.37
N SER A 262 -14.27 -27.08 3.21
CA SER A 262 -15.66 -26.92 3.66
C SER A 262 -15.86 -25.63 4.45
N GLY A 263 -14.90 -25.26 5.31
CA GLY A 263 -14.99 -24.01 6.07
C GLY A 263 -14.96 -22.78 5.17
N THR A 264 -14.07 -22.77 4.19
CA THR A 264 -13.99 -21.74 3.14
C THR A 264 -15.33 -21.60 2.39
N ILE A 265 -15.93 -22.70 1.96
CA ILE A 265 -17.24 -22.70 1.25
C ILE A 265 -18.35 -22.17 2.16
N ILE A 266 -18.44 -22.63 3.41
CA ILE A 266 -19.46 -22.19 4.37
C ILE A 266 -19.34 -20.69 4.62
N ILE A 267 -18.14 -20.17 4.87
CA ILE A 267 -17.91 -18.73 5.05
C ILE A 267 -18.31 -17.96 3.78
N GLY A 268 -17.97 -18.45 2.58
CA GLY A 268 -18.39 -17.85 1.31
C GLY A 268 -19.91 -17.79 1.12
N LEU A 269 -20.63 -18.85 1.50
CA LEU A 269 -22.09 -18.89 1.48
C LEU A 269 -22.71 -17.92 2.49
N LEU A 270 -22.17 -17.84 3.70
CA LEU A 270 -22.59 -16.87 4.71
C LEU A 270 -22.37 -15.44 4.23
N PHE A 271 -21.24 -15.18 3.57
CA PHE A 271 -20.92 -13.88 2.99
C PHE A 271 -21.93 -13.50 1.89
N THR A 272 -22.24 -14.44 1.00
CA THR A 272 -23.24 -14.27 -0.07
C THR A 272 -24.64 -14.02 0.52
N ALA A 273 -25.03 -14.80 1.52
CA ALA A 273 -26.31 -14.63 2.22
C ALA A 273 -26.39 -13.26 2.90
N ALA A 274 -25.32 -12.81 3.56
CA ALA A 274 -25.27 -11.50 4.23
C ALA A 274 -25.53 -10.35 3.24
N PHE A 275 -24.91 -10.36 2.07
CA PHE A 275 -25.19 -9.35 1.03
C PHE A 275 -26.59 -9.47 0.46
N TYR A 276 -27.04 -10.69 0.15
CA TYR A 276 -28.38 -10.91 -0.40
C TYR A 276 -29.48 -10.40 0.55
N PHE A 277 -29.45 -10.84 1.81
CA PHE A 277 -30.42 -10.41 2.81
C PHE A 277 -30.25 -8.94 3.19
N GLY A 278 -29.01 -8.42 3.27
CA GLY A 278 -28.74 -7.01 3.52
C GLY A 278 -29.34 -6.09 2.44
N LEU A 279 -29.14 -6.43 1.17
CA LEU A 279 -29.73 -5.68 0.04
C LEU A 279 -31.26 -5.80 0.03
N ARG A 280 -31.80 -7.00 0.25
CA ARG A 280 -33.25 -7.23 0.30
C ARG A 280 -33.90 -6.45 1.44
N TYR A 281 -33.31 -6.49 2.64
CA TYR A 281 -33.83 -5.81 3.83
C TYR A 281 -33.77 -4.29 3.68
N THR A 282 -32.64 -3.74 3.24
CA THR A 282 -32.50 -2.29 3.04
C THR A 282 -33.44 -1.76 1.96
N ARG A 283 -33.66 -2.53 0.87
CA ARG A 283 -34.63 -2.19 -0.18
C ARG A 283 -36.07 -2.26 0.31
N LYS A 284 -36.44 -3.31 1.05
CA LYS A 284 -37.80 -3.50 1.59
C LYS A 284 -38.20 -2.35 2.54
N ASN A 285 -37.27 -1.86 3.35
CA ASN A 285 -37.50 -0.78 4.32
C ASN A 285 -37.20 0.62 3.78
N ASN A 286 -36.89 0.76 2.47
CA ASN A 286 -36.53 2.03 1.83
C ASN A 286 -35.31 2.76 2.47
N PHE A 287 -34.37 2.02 3.07
CA PHE A 287 -33.15 2.57 3.65
C PHE A 287 -32.10 2.85 2.58
N ARG A 288 -32.27 3.93 1.82
CA ARG A 288 -31.43 4.27 0.65
C ARG A 288 -29.93 4.39 0.96
N ILE A 289 -29.57 5.06 2.06
CA ILE A 289 -28.16 5.23 2.46
C ILE A 289 -27.56 3.88 2.84
N ALA A 290 -28.25 3.10 3.69
CA ALA A 290 -27.79 1.78 4.08
C ALA A 290 -27.66 0.84 2.87
N ASN A 291 -28.60 0.88 1.93
CA ASN A 291 -28.52 0.11 0.69
C ASN A 291 -27.28 0.49 -0.13
N THR A 292 -26.97 1.79 -0.23
CA THR A 292 -25.77 2.28 -0.92
C THR A 292 -24.50 1.78 -0.22
N VAL A 293 -24.44 1.82 1.11
CA VAL A 293 -23.30 1.30 1.89
C VAL A 293 -23.10 -0.20 1.65
N VAL A 294 -24.18 -1.00 1.68
CA VAL A 294 -24.11 -2.44 1.38
C VAL A 294 -23.62 -2.69 -0.06
N LEU A 295 -24.08 -1.89 -1.04
CA LEU A 295 -23.59 -1.97 -2.42
C LEU A 295 -22.11 -1.60 -2.54
N CYS A 296 -21.67 -0.52 -1.87
CA CYS A 296 -20.26 -0.13 -1.86
C CYS A 296 -19.38 -1.25 -1.28
N ALA A 297 -19.79 -1.85 -0.15
CA ALA A 297 -19.10 -2.99 0.44
C ALA A 297 -19.06 -4.19 -0.53
N LEU A 298 -20.20 -4.54 -1.16
CA LEU A 298 -20.25 -5.63 -2.14
C LEU A 298 -19.28 -5.39 -3.30
N PHE A 299 -19.30 -4.20 -3.90
CA PHE A 299 -18.42 -3.87 -5.03
C PHE A 299 -16.96 -3.80 -4.63
N LEU A 300 -16.63 -3.37 -3.41
CA LEU A 300 -15.28 -3.47 -2.87
C LEU A 300 -14.80 -4.93 -2.84
N PHE A 301 -15.63 -5.87 -2.36
CA PHE A 301 -15.29 -7.29 -2.37
C PHE A 301 -15.24 -7.89 -3.78
N LEU A 302 -16.08 -7.43 -4.69
CA LEU A 302 -15.98 -7.81 -6.10
C LEU A 302 -14.65 -7.37 -6.71
N GLY A 303 -14.13 -6.18 -6.38
CA GLY A 303 -12.80 -5.77 -6.82
C GLY A 303 -11.69 -6.65 -6.23
N PHE A 304 -11.80 -6.98 -4.94
CA PHE A 304 -10.86 -7.88 -4.26
C PHE A 304 -10.91 -9.31 -4.85
N SER A 305 -12.00 -9.77 -5.46
CA SER A 305 -12.08 -11.13 -6.02
C SER A 305 -10.95 -11.52 -6.99
N SER A 306 -10.24 -10.55 -7.59
CA SER A 306 -9.00 -10.79 -8.35
C SER A 306 -7.95 -11.63 -7.61
N TRP A 307 -7.88 -11.54 -6.28
CA TRP A 307 -6.99 -12.33 -5.43
C TRP A 307 -7.27 -13.83 -5.44
N MET A 308 -8.48 -14.27 -5.83
CA MET A 308 -8.80 -15.69 -5.92
C MET A 308 -7.91 -16.43 -6.92
N ILE A 309 -7.26 -15.72 -7.86
CA ILE A 309 -6.30 -16.34 -8.76
C ILE A 309 -5.15 -17.03 -8.00
N LEU A 310 -4.68 -16.47 -6.90
CA LEU A 310 -3.53 -16.99 -6.17
C LEU A 310 -3.77 -18.42 -5.66
N PRO A 311 -4.82 -18.72 -4.87
CA PRO A 311 -5.11 -20.10 -4.47
C PRO A 311 -5.47 -20.99 -5.65
N ILE A 312 -6.16 -20.47 -6.69
CA ILE A 312 -6.49 -21.28 -7.88
C ILE A 312 -5.22 -21.75 -8.59
N ARG A 313 -4.25 -20.86 -8.78
CA ARG A 313 -2.99 -21.17 -9.49
C ARG A 313 -2.03 -21.97 -8.62
N ALA A 314 -1.99 -21.72 -7.31
CA ALA A 314 -1.27 -22.55 -6.36
C ALA A 314 -1.74 -24.00 -6.39
N ASN A 315 -3.07 -24.25 -6.39
CA ASN A 315 -3.62 -25.60 -6.52
C ASN A 315 -3.35 -26.26 -7.89
N ALA A 316 -3.05 -25.47 -8.93
CA ALA A 316 -2.68 -25.97 -10.24
C ALA A 316 -1.19 -26.38 -10.33
N ASN A 317 -0.43 -26.28 -9.23
CA ASN A 317 1.00 -26.61 -9.14
C ASN A 317 1.82 -25.93 -10.25
N VAL A 318 1.63 -24.63 -10.40
CA VAL A 318 2.42 -23.79 -11.33
C VAL A 318 3.91 -23.83 -10.96
N VAL A 319 4.77 -23.55 -11.95
CA VAL A 319 6.24 -23.67 -11.79
C VAL A 319 6.78 -22.71 -10.74
N VAL A 320 6.45 -21.42 -10.85
CA VAL A 320 6.70 -20.41 -9.82
C VAL A 320 5.48 -20.38 -8.90
N ASN A 321 5.61 -20.99 -7.73
CA ASN A 321 4.55 -21.08 -6.73
C ASN A 321 5.05 -20.64 -5.35
N GLU A 322 5.41 -19.36 -5.22
CA GLU A 322 6.01 -18.86 -3.98
C GLU A 322 5.03 -18.99 -2.80
N ASN A 323 5.54 -19.58 -1.70
CA ASN A 323 4.79 -19.93 -0.48
C ASN A 323 3.55 -20.80 -0.63
N ASN A 324 3.23 -21.25 -1.84
CA ASN A 324 2.12 -22.15 -2.15
C ASN A 324 0.81 -21.81 -1.39
N PRO A 325 0.16 -20.65 -1.66
CA PRO A 325 -1.06 -20.21 -0.99
C PRO A 325 -2.32 -20.98 -1.46
N SER A 326 -2.27 -22.31 -1.44
CA SER A 326 -3.29 -23.22 -1.99
C SER A 326 -4.58 -23.30 -1.16
N ASP A 327 -4.62 -22.71 0.02
CA ASP A 327 -5.80 -22.73 0.88
C ASP A 327 -5.99 -21.44 1.66
N ALA A 328 -7.13 -21.30 2.35
CA ALA A 328 -7.46 -20.07 3.06
C ALA A 328 -6.43 -19.68 4.13
N ARG A 329 -5.79 -20.65 4.79
CA ARG A 329 -4.79 -20.36 5.83
C ARG A 329 -3.43 -20.01 5.25
N SER A 330 -2.96 -20.74 4.24
CA SER A 330 -1.72 -20.44 3.52
C SER A 330 -1.82 -19.12 2.75
N LEU A 331 -2.97 -18.80 2.15
CA LEU A 331 -3.23 -17.50 1.52
C LEU A 331 -3.18 -16.34 2.53
N LEU A 332 -3.71 -16.54 3.75
CA LEU A 332 -3.59 -15.55 4.81
C LEU A 332 -2.12 -15.34 5.24
N ALA A 333 -1.34 -16.43 5.34
CA ALA A 333 0.08 -16.36 5.69
C ALA A 333 0.89 -15.65 4.58
N TYR A 334 0.60 -15.95 3.32
CA TYR A 334 1.11 -15.28 2.13
C TYR A 334 0.81 -13.77 2.21
N TYR A 335 -0.46 -13.39 2.37
CA TYR A 335 -0.87 -11.99 2.46
C TYR A 335 -0.19 -11.23 3.61
N ASN A 336 -0.10 -11.85 4.79
CA ASN A 336 0.53 -11.26 5.97
C ASN A 336 2.06 -11.27 5.92
N ARG A 337 2.67 -11.86 4.88
CA ARG A 337 4.13 -11.95 4.75
C ARG A 337 4.77 -12.66 5.96
N GLU A 338 4.11 -13.71 6.49
CA GLU A 338 4.55 -14.44 7.71
C GLU A 338 5.93 -15.10 7.58
N GLN A 339 6.52 -15.12 6.37
CA GLN A 339 7.88 -15.56 6.10
C GLN A 339 8.97 -14.53 6.48
N TYR A 340 8.63 -13.25 6.50
CA TYR A 340 9.59 -12.20 6.83
C TYR A 340 9.52 -11.88 8.32
N PRO A 341 10.63 -11.48 8.95
CA PRO A 341 10.62 -10.98 10.31
C PRO A 341 9.58 -9.85 10.46
N GLY A 342 8.77 -9.91 11.51
CA GLY A 342 7.79 -8.87 11.78
C GLY A 342 8.48 -7.54 12.05
N VAL A 343 8.03 -6.48 11.38
CA VAL A 343 8.44 -5.12 11.75
C VAL A 343 7.69 -4.68 13.00
N ASP A 344 8.39 -4.00 13.89
CA ASP A 344 7.78 -3.48 15.10
C ASP A 344 6.70 -2.43 14.82
N SER A 345 5.79 -2.26 15.78
CA SER A 345 4.67 -1.34 15.62
C SER A 345 5.17 0.11 15.50
N PRO A 346 4.69 0.88 14.50
CA PRO A 346 5.13 2.26 14.29
C PRO A 346 4.67 3.23 15.39
N ILE A 347 3.81 2.77 16.30
CA ILE A 347 3.28 3.55 17.43
C ILE A 347 4.04 3.23 18.72
N TYR A 348 4.35 1.95 18.96
CA TYR A 348 5.04 1.50 20.16
C TYR A 348 5.80 0.22 19.85
N GLY A 349 7.11 0.20 20.09
CA GLY A 349 7.97 -0.90 19.68
C GLY A 349 9.41 -0.70 20.14
N THR A 350 10.28 -1.56 19.65
CA THR A 350 11.68 -1.64 20.10
C THR A 350 12.53 -0.57 19.41
N TYR A 351 13.44 0.03 20.16
CA TYR A 351 14.48 0.90 19.59
C TYR A 351 15.74 0.09 19.25
N TYR A 352 16.59 0.64 18.38
CA TYR A 352 17.85 0.01 18.01
C TYR A 352 18.82 -0.21 19.19
N SER A 353 18.61 0.51 20.30
CA SER A 353 19.38 0.36 21.54
C SER A 353 19.18 -1.00 22.22
N ASN A 354 18.13 -1.75 21.86
CA ASN A 354 17.90 -3.12 22.33
C ASN A 354 19.07 -4.05 22.01
N LEU A 355 19.86 -3.74 20.98
CA LEU A 355 21.12 -4.40 20.65
C LEU A 355 22.11 -4.47 21.84
N PHE A 356 22.03 -3.52 22.77
CA PHE A 356 22.93 -3.41 23.93
C PHE A 356 22.24 -3.80 25.25
N ALA A 357 20.99 -4.26 25.19
CA ALA A 357 20.21 -4.63 26.35
C ALA A 357 20.38 -6.13 26.69
N PRO A 358 20.21 -6.52 27.96
CA PRO A 358 19.98 -7.92 28.29
C PRO A 358 18.73 -8.45 27.57
N PRO A 359 18.70 -9.76 27.21
CA PRO A 359 17.53 -10.36 26.58
C PRO A 359 16.26 -10.17 27.43
N GLY A 360 15.13 -9.90 26.78
CA GLY A 360 13.82 -9.84 27.43
C GLY A 360 13.25 -11.21 27.80
N GLU A 361 11.95 -11.29 28.05
CA GLU A 361 11.28 -12.59 28.19
C GLU A 361 11.09 -13.26 26.83
N ASP A 362 11.14 -14.59 26.80
CA ASP A 362 10.78 -15.35 25.61
C ASP A 362 9.31 -15.11 25.26
N LYS A 363 9.04 -15.00 23.97
CA LYS A 363 7.72 -14.73 23.42
C LYS A 363 7.30 -15.82 22.45
N ASP A 364 6.02 -16.14 22.51
CA ASP A 364 5.38 -17.03 21.54
C ASP A 364 5.36 -16.40 20.13
N ASP A 365 5.81 -17.17 19.14
CA ASP A 365 5.55 -16.90 17.73
C ASP A 365 4.09 -17.27 17.38
N LYS A 366 3.64 -16.89 16.18
CA LYS A 366 2.31 -17.26 15.68
C LYS A 366 2.30 -18.75 15.30
N PRO A 367 1.25 -19.50 15.67
CA PRO A 367 1.09 -20.87 15.20
C PRO A 367 0.88 -20.91 13.68
N LYS A 368 1.76 -21.66 13.00
CA LYS A 368 1.71 -21.94 11.57
C LYS A 368 0.97 -23.24 11.37
N TYR A 369 -0.15 -23.13 10.66
CA TYR A 369 -1.03 -24.26 10.39
C TYR A 369 -0.83 -24.72 8.95
N GLU A 370 -0.63 -26.01 8.77
CA GLU A 370 -0.56 -26.66 7.46
C GLU A 370 -1.53 -27.85 7.39
N ARG A 371 -1.91 -28.22 6.17
CA ARG A 371 -2.79 -29.36 5.93
C ARG A 371 -1.99 -30.66 6.11
N ASP A 372 -2.54 -31.56 6.91
CA ASP A 372 -2.10 -32.95 6.97
C ASP A 372 -3.14 -33.81 6.26
N GLU A 373 -2.81 -34.29 5.06
CA GLU A 373 -3.71 -35.11 4.24
C GLU A 373 -3.97 -36.49 4.84
N ALA A 374 -3.02 -37.05 5.60
CA ALA A 374 -3.17 -38.36 6.23
C ALA A 374 -4.12 -38.30 7.43
N LEU A 375 -4.07 -37.22 8.20
CA LEU A 375 -4.95 -36.98 9.34
C LEU A 375 -6.27 -36.30 8.95
N GLY A 376 -6.36 -35.73 7.75
CA GLY A 376 -7.50 -34.95 7.27
C GLY A 376 -7.75 -33.69 8.10
N LYS A 377 -6.70 -33.08 8.66
CA LYS A 377 -6.78 -31.95 9.60
C LYS A 377 -5.69 -30.91 9.35
N TYR A 378 -5.85 -29.73 9.93
CA TYR A 378 -4.78 -28.73 10.01
C TYR A 378 -3.95 -28.95 11.27
N ILE A 379 -2.63 -29.12 11.12
CA ILE A 379 -1.69 -29.29 12.23
C ILE A 379 -0.79 -28.07 12.39
N ILE A 380 -0.30 -27.85 13.61
CA ILE A 380 0.71 -26.82 13.88
C ILE A 380 2.07 -27.42 13.56
N VAL A 381 2.81 -26.79 12.65
CA VAL A 381 4.10 -27.30 12.15
C VAL A 381 5.31 -26.59 12.74
N ASN A 382 5.12 -25.47 13.45
CA ASN A 382 6.21 -24.74 14.11
C ASN A 382 6.17 -24.91 15.64
N ASN A 383 7.35 -25.00 16.24
CA ASN A 383 7.52 -24.80 17.68
C ASN A 383 7.39 -23.31 17.95
N TYR A 384 6.16 -22.86 18.24
CA TYR A 384 5.86 -21.44 18.39
C TYR A 384 5.97 -20.95 19.83
N LYS A 385 5.85 -21.83 20.83
CA LYS A 385 5.91 -21.44 22.25
C LYS A 385 7.32 -21.07 22.67
N GLY A 386 7.51 -19.88 23.23
CA GLY A 386 8.83 -19.35 23.60
C GLY A 386 9.84 -19.40 22.46
N ALA A 387 9.38 -19.28 21.22
CA ALA A 387 10.21 -19.51 20.03
C ALA A 387 11.13 -18.34 19.69
N MET A 388 10.83 -17.16 20.24
CA MET A 388 11.56 -15.94 19.95
C MET A 388 11.97 -15.26 21.25
N GLN A 389 13.21 -14.78 21.29
CA GLN A 389 13.68 -13.90 22.34
C GLN A 389 12.96 -12.55 22.21
N GLY A 390 12.18 -12.15 23.22
CA GLY A 390 11.54 -10.84 23.25
C GLY A 390 12.56 -9.70 23.46
N PRO A 391 12.23 -8.48 23.00
CA PRO A 391 13.04 -7.30 23.29
C PRO A 391 13.00 -6.97 24.78
N ASN A 392 14.02 -6.26 25.26
CA ASN A 392 14.03 -5.73 26.60
C ASN A 392 12.99 -4.61 26.76
N GLU A 393 12.15 -4.69 27.80
CA GLU A 393 11.07 -3.72 28.03
C GLU A 393 11.58 -2.28 28.22
N ASP A 394 12.77 -2.10 28.78
CA ASP A 394 13.39 -0.77 28.99
C ASP A 394 13.85 -0.13 27.66
N HIS A 395 13.96 -0.92 26.59
CA HIS A 395 14.37 -0.47 25.26
C HIS A 395 13.19 -0.37 24.28
N ARG A 396 11.96 -0.35 24.83
CA ARG A 396 10.74 -0.12 24.06
C ARG A 396 10.16 1.24 24.38
N GLY A 397 9.51 1.83 23.38
CA GLY A 397 8.86 3.12 23.59
C GLY A 397 7.94 3.53 22.47
N ILE A 398 7.36 4.71 22.65
CA ILE A 398 6.43 5.31 21.70
C ILE A 398 7.22 5.86 20.52
N LEU A 399 6.67 5.67 19.31
CA LEU A 399 7.23 6.19 18.07
C LEU A 399 8.66 5.69 17.78
N PRO A 400 8.88 4.36 17.67
CA PRO A 400 10.19 3.77 17.38
C PRO A 400 10.62 4.04 15.92
N ARG A 401 11.14 5.23 15.64
CA ARG A 401 11.66 5.61 14.31
C ARG A 401 13.11 5.14 14.15
N LEU A 402 13.87 5.17 15.24
CA LEU A 402 15.21 4.62 15.37
C LEU A 402 15.10 3.17 15.88
N TRP A 403 14.57 2.26 15.05
CA TRP A 403 14.25 0.89 15.47
C TRP A 403 15.25 -0.17 14.97
N SER A 404 15.96 0.11 13.88
CA SER A 404 16.78 -0.91 13.21
C SER A 404 18.15 -1.09 13.84
N GLU A 405 18.38 -2.22 14.50
CA GLU A 405 19.69 -2.58 15.09
C GLU A 405 20.82 -2.63 14.04
N GLN A 406 20.50 -3.02 12.80
CA GLN A 406 21.46 -3.05 11.68
C GLN A 406 21.96 -1.65 11.27
N HIS A 407 21.22 -0.60 11.61
CA HIS A 407 21.54 0.78 11.27
C HIS A 407 22.03 1.58 12.47
N ALA A 408 22.35 0.92 13.59
CA ALA A 408 22.80 1.55 14.84
C ALA A 408 23.94 2.54 14.63
N GLU A 409 24.96 2.17 13.85
CA GLU A 409 26.11 3.03 13.53
C GLU A 409 25.67 4.32 12.84
N ASN A 410 24.84 4.21 11.80
CA ASN A 410 24.32 5.38 11.08
C ASN A 410 23.45 6.25 11.98
N TYR A 411 22.65 5.66 12.85
CA TYR A 411 21.85 6.44 13.81
C TYR A 411 22.77 7.23 14.75
N MET A 412 23.79 6.60 15.33
CA MET A 412 24.73 7.29 16.22
C MET A 412 25.51 8.39 15.49
N LYS A 413 25.90 8.14 14.25
CA LYS A 413 26.68 9.07 13.43
C LYS A 413 25.92 10.35 13.08
N TYR A 414 24.65 10.23 12.75
CA TYR A 414 23.84 11.37 12.30
C TYR A 414 22.97 12.00 13.39
N PHE A 415 22.64 11.25 14.45
CA PHE A 415 21.70 11.67 15.50
C PHE A 415 22.29 11.65 16.91
N GLY A 416 23.58 11.34 17.04
CA GLY A 416 24.32 11.34 18.30
C GLY A 416 24.42 9.95 18.94
N PRO A 417 25.51 9.67 19.67
CA PRO A 417 25.74 8.39 20.32
C PRO A 417 24.71 8.15 21.44
N LEU A 418 24.42 6.86 21.72
CA LEU A 418 23.63 6.52 22.91
C LEU A 418 24.40 6.83 24.18
N ASP A 419 23.71 7.38 25.16
CA ASP A 419 24.23 7.49 26.51
C ASP A 419 24.18 6.15 27.24
N PHE A 420 25.01 6.03 28.26
CA PHE A 420 25.08 4.84 29.10
C PHE A 420 25.52 5.20 30.52
N ARG A 421 25.09 4.39 31.49
CA ARG A 421 25.46 4.43 32.89
C ARG A 421 26.36 3.26 33.25
N LEU A 422 27.25 3.48 34.22
CA LEU A 422 28.07 2.40 34.77
C LEU A 422 27.28 1.67 35.85
N LYS A 423 27.13 0.35 35.72
CA LYS A 423 26.53 -0.51 36.75
C LYS A 423 27.43 -0.72 37.96
N SER A 424 28.74 -0.48 37.82
CA SER A 424 29.73 -0.65 38.89
C SER A 424 30.62 0.57 39.09
N SER A 425 31.04 0.80 40.34
CA SER A 425 31.92 1.91 40.72
C SER A 425 33.40 1.53 40.57
N ASN A 426 33.81 1.10 39.37
CA ASN A 426 35.21 0.81 39.04
C ASN A 426 35.88 2.04 38.41
N GLU A 427 37.01 2.47 38.99
CA GLU A 427 37.75 3.66 38.54
C GLU A 427 38.37 3.48 37.14
N GLU A 428 38.85 2.27 36.81
CA GLU A 428 39.38 1.94 35.49
C GLU A 428 38.28 1.98 34.42
N LEU A 429 37.11 1.38 34.72
CA LEU A 429 35.96 1.41 33.83
C LEU A 429 35.46 2.85 33.61
N ARG A 430 35.49 3.69 34.65
CA ARG A 430 35.15 5.10 34.55
C ARG A 430 36.11 5.88 33.66
N ARG A 431 37.42 5.60 33.76
CA ARG A 431 38.43 6.18 32.87
C ARG A 431 38.23 5.72 31.43
N ALA A 432 37.99 4.43 31.21
CA ALA A 432 37.73 3.87 29.88
C ALA A 432 36.46 4.47 29.24
N ALA A 433 35.36 4.55 29.99
CA ALA A 433 34.13 5.18 29.54
C ALA A 433 34.32 6.66 29.19
N ALA A 434 35.05 7.42 30.01
CA ALA A 434 35.38 8.81 29.74
C ALA A 434 36.27 8.96 28.49
N GLN A 435 37.26 8.08 28.34
CA GLN A 435 38.15 8.07 27.18
C GLN A 435 37.38 7.79 25.89
N VAL A 436 36.45 6.84 25.90
CA VAL A 436 35.62 6.52 24.72
C VAL A 436 34.67 7.67 24.38
N LYS A 437 33.99 8.27 25.36
CA LYS A 437 33.13 9.44 25.12
C LYS A 437 33.91 10.64 24.58
N ASN A 438 35.07 10.95 25.17
CA ASN A 438 35.92 12.06 24.73
C ASN A 438 36.55 11.78 23.36
N GLY A 439 37.00 10.55 23.13
CA GLY A 439 37.58 10.14 21.85
C GLY A 439 36.58 10.30 20.71
N LEU A 440 35.31 9.92 20.91
CA LEU A 440 34.28 10.11 19.91
C LEU A 440 33.98 11.61 19.69
N ALA A 441 33.88 12.39 20.76
CA ALA A 441 33.65 13.83 20.67
C ALA A 441 34.79 14.59 19.96
N ASN A 442 36.04 14.12 20.11
CA ASN A 442 37.22 14.68 19.47
C ASN A 442 37.48 14.13 18.06
N GLY A 443 36.71 13.13 17.61
CA GLY A 443 36.95 12.43 16.34
C GLY A 443 38.19 11.51 16.34
N GLU A 444 38.67 11.11 17.50
CA GLU A 444 39.77 10.16 17.68
C GLU A 444 39.33 8.70 17.47
N ILE A 445 38.05 8.42 17.71
CA ILE A 445 37.40 7.14 17.41
C ILE A 445 36.11 7.35 16.61
N ASP A 446 35.67 6.32 15.89
CA ASP A 446 34.41 6.32 15.14
C ASP A 446 33.25 5.63 15.89
N GLU A 447 32.04 5.70 15.32
CA GLU A 447 30.84 5.10 15.91
C GLU A 447 30.92 3.56 15.97
N ALA A 448 31.64 2.92 15.03
CA ALA A 448 31.84 1.48 15.05
C ALA A 448 32.70 1.04 16.25
N GLN A 449 33.74 1.81 16.58
CA GLN A 449 34.55 1.63 17.78
C GLN A 449 33.75 1.90 19.05
N TYR A 450 32.90 2.94 19.06
CA TYR A 450 31.99 3.21 20.18
C TYR A 450 31.00 2.06 20.42
N ILE A 451 30.37 1.55 19.36
CA ILE A 451 29.46 0.40 19.42
C ILE A 451 30.20 -0.85 19.91
N SER A 452 31.44 -1.05 19.47
CA SER A 452 32.28 -2.16 19.92
C SER A 452 32.54 -2.09 21.43
N PHE A 453 32.81 -0.90 21.97
CA PHE A 453 32.93 -0.68 23.41
C PHE A 453 31.63 -1.01 24.16
N LEU A 454 30.47 -0.52 23.68
CA LEU A 454 29.17 -0.82 24.30
C LEU A 454 28.88 -2.33 24.34
N ARG A 455 29.22 -3.06 23.28
CA ARG A 455 29.06 -4.52 23.22
C ARG A 455 30.03 -5.24 24.17
N GLN A 456 31.30 -4.85 24.16
CA GLN A 456 32.34 -5.51 24.95
C GLN A 456 32.12 -5.32 26.46
N PHE A 457 31.66 -4.14 26.87
CA PHE A 457 31.45 -3.81 28.28
C PHE A 457 29.98 -3.89 28.71
N GLY A 458 29.08 -4.45 27.89
CA GLY A 458 27.63 -4.47 28.14
C GLY A 458 27.20 -5.05 29.50
N GLU A 459 27.97 -5.98 30.08
CA GLU A 459 27.72 -6.48 31.43
C GLU A 459 27.85 -5.40 32.51
N TYR A 460 28.74 -4.43 32.30
CA TYR A 460 29.04 -3.34 33.23
C TYR A 460 28.37 -2.02 32.87
N LEU A 461 27.73 -1.95 31.70
CA LEU A 461 27.06 -0.76 31.19
C LEU A 461 25.55 -0.97 31.16
N GLU A 462 24.81 0.10 31.44
CA GLU A 462 23.38 0.20 31.22
C GLU A 462 23.17 1.28 30.14
N VAL A 463 22.89 0.86 28.91
CA VAL A 463 22.71 1.77 27.78
C VAL A 463 21.32 2.36 27.83
N GLU A 464 21.21 3.68 27.72
CA GLU A 464 19.93 4.36 27.72
C GLU A 464 19.28 4.29 26.31
N PRO A 465 17.97 4.06 26.21
CA PRO A 465 17.28 4.10 24.93
C PRO A 465 17.22 5.52 24.35
N PRO A 466 17.08 5.68 23.02
CA PRO A 466 16.84 6.98 22.43
C PRO A 466 15.53 7.56 22.97
N SER A 467 15.54 8.87 23.19
CA SER A 467 14.36 9.59 23.65
C SER A 467 13.30 9.70 22.54
N VAL A 468 12.09 10.09 22.92
CA VAL A 468 11.05 10.45 21.95
C VAL A 468 11.51 11.64 21.08
N TRP A 469 12.31 12.56 21.64
CA TRP A 469 12.84 13.70 20.90
C TRP A 469 13.87 13.29 19.85
N ASP A 470 14.70 12.27 20.11
CA ASP A 470 15.66 11.76 19.12
C ASP A 470 14.91 11.13 17.94
N ASN A 471 13.85 10.36 18.24
CA ASN A 471 12.98 9.77 17.23
C ASN A 471 12.24 10.84 16.40
N LEU A 472 11.75 11.91 17.04
CA LEU A 472 11.13 13.04 16.34
C LEU A 472 12.15 13.79 15.48
N THR A 473 13.36 14.01 16.00
CA THR A 473 14.45 14.68 15.28
C THR A 473 14.82 13.89 14.03
N TYR A 474 15.01 12.57 14.16
CA TYR A 474 15.21 11.67 13.02
C TYR A 474 14.05 11.73 12.02
N MET A 475 12.81 11.69 12.51
CA MET A 475 11.62 11.76 11.66
C MET A 475 11.56 13.07 10.85
N PHE A 476 11.78 14.22 11.48
CA PHE A 476 11.69 15.51 10.80
C PHE A 476 12.90 15.83 9.93
N GLN A 477 14.12 15.55 10.40
CA GLN A 477 15.34 15.90 9.67
C GLN A 477 15.63 14.89 8.55
N PHE A 478 15.62 13.59 8.85
CA PHE A 478 15.95 12.57 7.86
C PHE A 478 14.74 12.10 7.07
N GLN A 479 13.70 11.60 7.74
CA GLN A 479 12.57 11.02 7.00
C GLN A 479 11.83 12.11 6.22
N PHE A 480 11.30 13.14 6.87
CA PHE A 480 10.57 14.21 6.20
C PHE A 480 11.48 15.16 5.43
N GLY A 481 12.59 15.62 6.03
CA GLY A 481 13.52 16.54 5.38
C GLY A 481 14.28 15.87 4.23
N TYR A 482 15.22 14.98 4.56
CA TYR A 482 16.11 14.39 3.57
C TYR A 482 15.43 13.38 2.63
N MET A 483 14.54 12.49 3.09
CA MET A 483 13.95 11.48 2.20
C MET A 483 12.79 12.02 1.36
N TYR A 484 11.99 12.96 1.89
CA TYR A 484 10.82 13.51 1.16
C TYR A 484 11.07 14.93 0.63
N TRP A 485 11.40 15.89 1.49
CA TRP A 485 11.45 17.31 1.13
C TRP A 485 12.57 17.65 0.14
N ARG A 486 13.65 16.85 0.08
CA ARG A 486 14.74 17.02 -0.91
C ARG A 486 14.29 16.99 -2.37
N TYR A 487 13.13 16.42 -2.66
CA TYR A 487 12.59 16.36 -4.02
C TYR A 487 11.74 17.60 -4.37
N PHE A 488 11.49 18.49 -3.39
CA PHE A 488 10.73 19.73 -3.53
C PHE A 488 11.60 21.00 -3.39
N MET A 489 12.86 20.86 -2.97
CA MET A 489 13.89 21.90 -2.92
C MET A 489 14.86 21.69 -4.07
#